data_AF-A0A7X3W813-F1
#
_entry.id   AF-A0A7X3W813-F1
#
_cell.length_a   1.000
_cell.length_b   1.000
_cell.length_c   1.000
_cell.angle_alpha   90.00
_cell.angle_beta   90.00
_cell.angle_gamma   90.00
#
_symmetry.space_group_name_H-M   'P 1'
#
loop_
_entity.id
_entity.type
_entity.pdbx_description
1 polymer ?
#
loop_
_entity_poly.entity_id
_entity_poly.type
_entity_poly.pdbx_seq_one_letter_code
_entity_poly.pdbx_strand_id
1 'polypeptide(L)'
;MFDTKILWMWLHVLGVVLWAGGFFYVLVALTPVLRSGRASEERVEIMRRTGAIFRRVSWTAIIILVVSGSFSLYNRIMDGVAARAMSSQPELYPLLPPGYEALMTVKLLIVIALIVHHAVRLLEPRVLEDGSIGFKSRASGIVGAVLFAAAVLLGLILLTMNVSV
;
A
#
# COMPACT_ATOMS: atom_id res chain seq x y z
N MET A 1 -10.01 12.09 25.43
CA MET A 1 -8.97 12.77 24.63
C MET A 1 -8.65 11.86 23.44
N PHE A 2 -8.86 12.29 22.20
CA PHE A 2 -8.52 11.47 21.03
C PHE A 2 -7.00 11.40 20.89
N ASP A 3 -6.44 10.20 20.89
CA ASP A 3 -5.02 10.00 20.63
C ASP A 3 -4.74 10.20 19.13
N THR A 4 -3.96 11.22 18.81
CA THR A 4 -3.59 11.58 17.43
C THR A 4 -2.80 10.47 16.75
N LYS A 5 -2.02 9.66 17.49
CA LYS A 5 -1.29 8.51 16.94
C LYS A 5 -2.24 7.43 16.45
N ILE A 6 -3.28 7.16 17.23
CA ILE A 6 -4.33 6.18 16.89
C ILE A 6 -5.06 6.64 15.62
N LEU A 7 -5.40 7.92 15.51
CA LEU A 7 -6.03 8.48 14.30
C LEU A 7 -5.19 8.24 13.05
N TRP A 8 -3.89 8.57 13.08
CA TRP A 8 -3.00 8.37 11.93
C TRP A 8 -2.84 6.90 11.57
N MET A 9 -2.78 6.02 12.57
CA MET A 9 -2.76 4.57 12.35
C MET A 9 -4.04 4.08 11.66
N TRP A 10 -5.21 4.51 12.11
CA TRP A 10 -6.49 4.14 11.48
C TRP A 10 -6.60 4.66 10.05
N LEU A 11 -6.16 5.90 9.79
CA LEU A 11 -6.09 6.44 8.43
C LEU A 11 -5.14 5.61 7.55
N HIS A 12 -3.99 5.20 8.08
CA HIS A 12 -3.05 4.34 7.36
C HIS A 12 -3.69 3.00 7.00
N VAL A 13 -4.31 2.33 7.98
CA VAL A 13 -5.00 1.04 7.77
C VAL A 13 -6.14 1.19 6.76
N LEU A 14 -6.93 2.27 6.84
CA LEU A 14 -7.98 2.57 5.85
C LEU A 14 -7.40 2.71 4.44
N GLY A 15 -6.29 3.44 4.28
CA GLY A 15 -5.58 3.55 3.02
C GLY A 15 -5.09 2.20 2.49
N VAL A 16 -4.56 1.34 3.37
CA VAL A 16 -4.13 -0.04 3.04
C VAL A 16 -5.33 -0.83 2.53
N VAL A 17 -6.45 -0.84 3.26
CA VAL A 17 -7.65 -1.61 2.91
C VAL A 17 -8.24 -1.14 1.57
N LEU A 18 -8.37 0.17 1.36
CA LEU A 18 -8.91 0.72 0.12
C LEU A 18 -8.03 0.37 -1.09
N TRP A 19 -6.70 0.48 -0.94
CA TRP A 19 -5.79 0.24 -2.05
C TRP A 19 -5.55 -1.25 -2.31
N ALA A 20 -5.16 -2.02 -1.29
CA ALA A 20 -4.92 -3.45 -1.38
C ALA A 20 -6.21 -4.23 -1.70
N GLY A 21 -7.29 -3.92 -0.98
CA GLY A 21 -8.57 -4.60 -1.11
C GLY A 21 -9.21 -4.37 -2.46
N GLY A 22 -9.17 -3.13 -2.97
CA GLY A 22 -9.66 -2.84 -4.31
C GLY A 22 -8.83 -3.53 -5.41
N PHE A 23 -7.51 -3.61 -5.24
CA PHE A 23 -6.64 -4.38 -6.12
C PHE A 23 -7.01 -5.87 -6.14
N PHE A 24 -7.19 -6.45 -4.96
CA PHE A 24 -7.59 -7.84 -4.78
C PHE A 24 -8.93 -8.12 -5.45
N TYR A 25 -9.93 -7.25 -5.24
CA TYR A 25 -11.23 -7.35 -5.90
C TYR A 25 -11.12 -7.33 -7.43
N VAL A 26 -10.36 -6.37 -7.99
CA VAL A 26 -10.21 -6.24 -9.45
C VAL A 26 -9.58 -7.50 -10.04
N LEU A 27 -8.52 -8.04 -9.42
CA LEU A 27 -7.77 -9.17 -9.96
C LEU A 27 -8.45 -10.52 -9.74
N VAL A 28 -9.03 -10.74 -8.56
CA VAL A 28 -9.51 -12.05 -8.12
C VAL A 28 -11.01 -12.24 -8.39
N ALA A 29 -11.81 -11.17 -8.34
CA ALA A 29 -13.25 -11.26 -8.55
C ALA A 29 -13.69 -10.70 -9.90
N LEU A 30 -13.35 -9.44 -10.21
CA LEU A 30 -13.88 -8.76 -11.39
C LEU A 30 -13.30 -9.30 -12.70
N THR A 31 -11.97 -9.44 -12.77
CA THR A 31 -11.27 -9.85 -13.99
C THR A 31 -11.71 -11.24 -14.47
N PRO A 32 -11.82 -12.27 -13.62
CA PRO A 32 -12.30 -13.60 -14.05
C PRO A 32 -13.72 -13.58 -14.60
N VAL A 33 -14.63 -12.81 -13.98
CA VAL A 33 -16.02 -12.69 -14.43
C VAL A 33 -16.08 -12.08 -15.83
N LEU A 34 -15.35 -10.99 -16.07
CA LEU A 34 -15.35 -10.30 -17.37
C LEU A 34 -14.62 -11.08 -18.48
N ARG A 35 -13.76 -12.04 -18.11
CA ARG A 35 -13.07 -12.97 -19.03
C ARG A 35 -13.88 -14.20 -19.40
N SER A 36 -15.01 -14.46 -18.74
CA SER A 36 -15.81 -15.66 -19.01
C SER A 36 -16.57 -15.52 -20.34
N GLY A 37 -15.95 -15.90 -21.46
CA GLY A 37 -16.51 -15.82 -22.81
C GLY A 37 -15.93 -14.70 -23.68
N ARG A 38 -16.54 -14.47 -24.86
CA ARG A 38 -16.09 -13.45 -25.82
C ARG A 38 -16.27 -12.04 -25.27
N ALA A 39 -15.34 -11.14 -25.63
CA ALA A 39 -15.49 -9.72 -25.37
C ALA A 39 -16.76 -9.19 -26.04
N SER A 40 -17.63 -8.55 -25.25
CA SER A 40 -18.67 -7.67 -25.76
C SER A 40 -18.29 -6.23 -25.46
N GLU A 41 -18.77 -5.29 -26.26
CA GLU A 41 -18.54 -3.86 -26.03
C GLU A 41 -18.97 -3.42 -24.62
N GLU A 42 -20.10 -3.96 -24.14
CA GLU A 42 -20.59 -3.71 -22.79
C GLU A 42 -19.60 -4.15 -21.70
N ARG A 43 -19.00 -5.34 -21.84
CA ARG A 43 -18.01 -5.84 -20.88
C ARG A 43 -16.71 -5.03 -20.91
N VAL A 44 -16.29 -4.57 -22.10
CA VAL A 44 -15.12 -3.69 -22.23
C VAL A 44 -15.39 -2.36 -21.53
N GLU A 45 -16.58 -1.79 -21.72
CA GLU A 45 -16.95 -0.52 -21.12
C GLU A 45 -17.08 -0.62 -19.59
N ILE A 46 -17.65 -1.71 -19.06
CA ILE A 46 -17.69 -1.98 -17.61
C ILE A 46 -16.26 -2.03 -17.05
N MET A 47 -15.36 -2.76 -17.71
CA MET A 47 -13.96 -2.86 -17.27
C MET A 47 -13.26 -1.50 -17.28
N ARG A 48 -13.47 -0.71 -18.34
CA ARG A 48 -12.90 0.62 -18.50
C ARG A 48 -13.40 1.60 -17.43
N ARG A 49 -14.72 1.65 -17.20
CA ARG A 49 -15.34 2.51 -16.19
C ARG A 49 -14.90 2.12 -14.78
N THR A 50 -14.92 0.82 -14.48
CA THR A 50 -14.49 0.31 -13.18
C THR A 50 -13.03 0.64 -12.92
N GLY A 51 -12.17 0.41 -13.92
CA GLY A 51 -10.77 0.78 -13.85
C GLY A 51 -10.54 2.28 -13.62
N ALA A 52 -11.32 3.15 -14.29
CA ALA A 52 -11.24 4.60 -14.10
C ALA A 52 -11.69 5.07 -12.71
N ILE A 53 -12.74 4.45 -12.14
CA ILE A 53 -13.18 4.72 -10.77
C ILE A 53 -12.15 4.21 -9.77
N PHE A 54 -11.68 2.97 -9.93
CA PHE A 54 -10.68 2.37 -9.06
C PHE A 54 -9.38 3.19 -9.06
N ARG A 55 -8.96 3.74 -10.20
CA ARG A 55 -7.79 4.64 -10.28
C ARG A 55 -7.94 5.85 -9.36
N ARG A 56 -9.10 6.50 -9.40
CA ARG A 56 -9.38 7.68 -8.57
C ARG A 56 -9.35 7.33 -7.09
N VAL A 57 -10.01 6.23 -6.70
CA VAL A 57 -10.00 5.74 -5.32
C VAL A 57 -8.60 5.34 -4.87
N SER A 58 -7.83 4.67 -5.74
CA SER A 58 -6.46 4.25 -5.46
C SER A 58 -5.55 5.44 -5.22
N TRP A 59 -5.62 6.50 -6.03
CA TRP A 59 -4.82 7.70 -5.80
C TRP A 59 -5.18 8.39 -4.48
N THR A 60 -6.46 8.48 -4.13
CA THR A 60 -6.88 8.99 -2.82
C THR A 60 -6.31 8.12 -1.69
N ALA A 61 -6.37 6.80 -1.81
CA ALA A 61 -5.81 5.87 -0.82
C ALA A 61 -4.29 6.00 -0.70
N ILE A 62 -3.56 6.17 -1.81
CA ILE A 62 -2.12 6.40 -1.83
C ILE A 62 -1.77 7.70 -1.10
N ILE A 63 -2.51 8.79 -1.33
CA ILE A 63 -2.30 10.05 -0.61
C ILE A 63 -2.48 9.84 0.90
N ILE A 64 -3.56 9.17 1.31
CA ILE A 64 -3.82 8.84 2.71
C ILE A 64 -2.64 8.02 3.29
N LEU A 65 -2.14 7.01 2.58
CA LEU A 65 -1.03 6.17 3.00
C LEU A 65 0.28 6.94 3.19
N VAL A 66 0.64 7.79 2.23
CA VAL A 66 1.87 8.58 2.27
C VAL A 66 1.82 9.58 3.43
N VAL A 67 0.70 10.31 3.56
CA VAL A 67 0.53 11.30 4.63
C VAL A 67 0.52 10.62 6.00
N SER A 68 -0.34 9.62 6.19
CA SER A 68 -0.44 8.90 7.48
C SER A 68 0.86 8.19 7.86
N GLY A 69 1.53 7.54 6.90
CA GLY A 69 2.81 6.87 7.13
C GLY A 69 3.91 7.85 7.54
N SER A 70 3.94 9.03 6.94
CA SER A 70 4.88 10.11 7.31
C SER A 70 4.63 10.61 8.72
N PHE A 71 3.36 10.82 9.11
CA PHE A 71 3.02 11.18 10.49
C PHE A 71 3.34 10.08 11.51
N SER A 72 3.13 8.81 11.17
CA SER A 72 3.55 7.69 12.03
C SER A 72 5.06 7.65 12.24
N LEU A 73 5.85 7.87 11.19
CA LEU A 73 7.31 7.95 11.29
C LEU A 73 7.74 9.17 12.14
N TYR A 74 7.15 10.33 11.90
CA TYR A 74 7.42 11.54 12.68
C TYR A 74 7.16 11.32 14.17
N ASN A 75 5.98 10.79 14.52
CA ASN A 75 5.64 10.50 15.91
C ASN A 75 6.63 9.52 16.55
N ARG A 76 7.09 8.51 15.79
CA ARG A 76 8.09 7.56 16.29
C ARG A 76 9.44 8.23 16.58
N ILE A 77 9.90 9.13 15.71
CA ILE A 77 11.14 9.88 15.94
C ILE A 77 10.98 10.79 17.17
N MET A 78 9.84 11.46 17.31
CA MET A 78 9.56 12.32 18.47
C MET A 78 9.55 11.54 19.79
N ASP A 79 9.03 10.30 19.78
CA ASP A 79 9.08 9.42 20.95
C ASP A 79 10.53 9.10 21.35
N GLY A 80 11.41 8.84 20.39
CA GLY A 80 12.84 8.63 20.63
C GLY A 80 13.56 9.89 21.13
N VAL A 81 13.23 11.07 20.58
CA VAL A 81 13.75 12.36 21.06
C VAL A 81 13.35 12.59 22.52
N ALA A 82 12.07 12.36 22.85
CA ALA A 82 11.57 12.51 24.21
C ALA A 82 12.26 11.53 25.18
N ALA A 83 12.38 10.25 24.81
CA ALA A 83 13.07 9.25 25.61
C ALA A 83 14.54 9.64 25.87
N ARG A 84 15.23 10.14 24.85
CA ARG A 84 16.61 10.62 24.96
C ARG A 84 16.74 11.83 25.88
N ALA A 85 15.80 12.78 25.82
CA ALA A 85 15.80 13.97 26.66
C ALA A 85 15.55 13.66 28.16
N MET A 86 14.82 12.57 28.44
CA MET A 86 14.52 12.12 29.81
C MET A 86 15.59 11.19 30.39
N SER A 87 16.53 10.71 29.57
CA SER A 87 17.56 9.77 30.00
C SER A 87 18.75 10.48 30.66
N SER A 88 19.33 9.85 31.69
CA SER A 88 20.59 10.25 32.29
C SER A 88 21.82 9.94 31.43
N GLN A 89 21.67 9.06 30.42
CA GLN A 89 22.71 8.69 29.46
C GLN A 89 22.19 8.83 28.02
N PRO A 90 22.04 10.06 27.50
CA PRO A 90 21.39 10.31 26.21
C PRO A 90 22.06 9.62 25.02
N GLU A 91 23.36 9.32 25.11
CA GLU A 91 24.14 8.62 24.10
C GLU A 91 23.74 7.15 23.93
N LEU A 92 23.12 6.52 24.94
CA LEU A 92 22.64 5.13 24.86
C LEU A 92 21.25 4.99 24.26
N TYR A 93 20.49 6.08 24.09
CA TYR A 93 19.10 6.05 23.62
C TYR A 93 18.99 6.48 22.15
N PRO A 94 18.90 5.53 21.21
CA PRO A 94 18.75 5.86 19.79
C PRO A 94 17.35 6.45 19.50
N LEU A 95 17.26 7.31 18.47
CA LEU A 95 16.00 7.94 18.06
C LEU A 95 14.98 6.95 17.50
N LEU A 96 15.47 5.86 16.91
CA LEU A 96 14.67 4.79 16.34
C LEU A 96 15.20 3.44 16.86
N PRO A 97 14.34 2.42 17.01
CA PRO A 97 14.79 1.08 17.38
C PRO A 97 15.86 0.55 16.40
N PRO A 98 16.84 -0.24 16.88
CA PRO A 98 17.83 -0.86 16.00
C PRO A 98 17.18 -1.62 14.83
N GLY A 99 17.64 -1.37 13.61
CA GLY A 99 17.10 -2.00 12.39
C GLY A 99 15.81 -1.36 11.84
N TYR A 100 15.18 -0.42 12.56
CA TYR A 100 13.95 0.23 12.11
C TYR A 100 14.15 1.00 10.80
N GLU A 101 15.26 1.74 10.69
CA GLU A 101 15.60 2.53 9.50
C GLU A 101 15.75 1.66 8.24
N ALA A 102 16.42 0.51 8.37
CA ALA A 102 16.62 -0.42 7.27
C ALA A 102 15.30 -1.02 6.78
N LEU A 103 14.46 -1.52 7.71
CA LEU A 103 13.15 -2.08 7.38
C LEU A 103 12.20 -1.03 6.79
N MET A 104 12.21 0.19 7.33
CA MET A 104 11.44 1.31 6.80
C MET A 104 11.89 1.66 5.38
N THR A 105 13.19 1.71 5.12
CA THR A 105 13.74 1.98 3.79
C THR A 105 13.26 0.93 2.78
N VAL A 106 13.37 -0.36 3.13
CA VAL A 106 12.86 -1.45 2.27
C VAL A 106 11.37 -1.31 2.02
N LYS A 107 10.57 -1.03 3.06
CA LYS A 107 9.12 -0.80 2.93
C LYS A 107 8.83 0.35 1.97
N LEU A 108 9.53 1.48 2.09
CA LEU A 108 9.34 2.64 1.22
C LEU A 108 9.70 2.32 -0.24
N LEU A 109 10.80 1.60 -0.49
CA LEU A 109 11.18 1.17 -1.83
C LEU A 109 10.10 0.26 -2.45
N ILE A 110 9.54 -0.67 -1.68
CA ILE A 110 8.44 -1.52 -2.14
C ILE A 110 7.19 -0.68 -2.46
N VAL A 111 6.82 0.27 -1.59
CA VAL A 111 5.66 1.14 -1.81
C VAL A 111 5.86 2.02 -3.05
N ILE A 112 7.05 2.58 -3.26
CA ILE A 112 7.39 3.34 -4.46
C ILE A 112 7.27 2.44 -5.70
N ALA A 113 7.81 1.23 -5.66
CA ALA A 113 7.69 0.26 -6.74
C ALA A 113 6.22 -0.07 -7.06
N LEU A 114 5.37 -0.22 -6.03
CA LEU A 114 3.93 -0.41 -6.17
C LEU A 114 3.23 0.79 -6.80
N ILE A 115 3.57 2.03 -6.39
CA ILE A 115 3.01 3.25 -6.97
C ILE A 115 3.37 3.35 -8.45
N VAL A 116 4.64 3.14 -8.79
CA VAL A 116 5.11 3.15 -10.19
C VAL A 116 4.42 2.04 -10.99
N HIS A 117 4.32 0.83 -10.42
CA HIS A 117 3.62 -0.28 -11.07
C HIS A 117 2.15 0.06 -11.35
N HIS A 118 1.45 0.64 -10.37
CA HIS A 118 0.06 1.04 -10.48
C HIS A 118 -0.14 2.17 -11.50
N ALA A 119 0.74 3.17 -11.52
CA ALA A 119 0.71 4.29 -12.45
C ALA A 119 0.91 3.85 -13.91
N VAL A 120 1.77 2.84 -14.15
CA VAL A 120 2.19 2.46 -15.51
C VAL A 120 1.39 1.29 -16.08
N ARG A 121 0.97 0.29 -15.29
CA ARG A 121 0.61 -1.03 -15.85
C ARG A 121 -0.81 -1.50 -15.63
N LEU A 122 -1.51 -1.05 -14.59
CA LEU A 122 -2.62 -1.86 -14.07
C LEU A 122 -4.01 -1.55 -14.62
N LEU A 123 -4.17 -0.55 -15.49
CA LEU A 123 -5.50 0.00 -15.77
C LEU A 123 -5.75 0.41 -17.22
N GLU A 124 -5.05 -0.22 -18.15
CA GLU A 124 -5.43 -0.23 -19.57
C GLU A 124 -6.06 -1.59 -19.90
N PRO A 125 -7.40 -1.73 -19.82
CA PRO A 125 -8.06 -2.91 -20.33
C PRO A 125 -7.77 -3.06 -21.82
N ARG A 126 -7.37 -4.25 -22.26
CA ARG A 126 -7.14 -4.57 -23.66
C ARG A 126 -7.92 -5.80 -24.06
N VAL A 127 -8.40 -5.80 -25.30
CA VAL A 127 -8.88 -7.02 -25.96
C VAL A 127 -7.65 -7.85 -26.31
N LEU A 128 -7.64 -9.11 -25.87
CA LEU A 128 -6.56 -10.06 -26.09
C LEU A 128 -6.72 -10.75 -27.45
N GLU A 129 -5.68 -11.44 -27.90
CA GLU A 129 -5.67 -12.12 -29.21
C GLU A 129 -6.77 -13.20 -29.33
N ASP A 130 -7.19 -13.79 -28.21
CA ASP A 130 -8.29 -14.75 -28.13
C ASP A 130 -9.70 -14.09 -28.15
N GLY A 131 -9.76 -12.77 -28.27
CA GLY A 131 -10.99 -11.99 -28.23
C GLY A 131 -11.61 -11.86 -26.83
N SER A 132 -10.89 -12.24 -25.77
CA SER A 132 -11.30 -12.00 -24.38
C SER A 132 -10.76 -10.66 -23.86
N ILE A 133 -11.34 -10.14 -22.78
CA ILE A 133 -10.94 -8.85 -22.19
C ILE A 133 -10.03 -9.11 -21.00
N GLY A 134 -8.85 -8.51 -20.93
CA GLY A 134 -8.02 -8.73 -19.76
C GLY A 134 -6.82 -7.80 -19.64
N PHE A 135 -6.02 -8.07 -18.61
CA PHE A 135 -4.72 -7.45 -18.41
C PHE A 135 -3.63 -8.24 -19.14
N LYS A 136 -2.59 -7.52 -19.61
CA LYS A 136 -1.48 -8.06 -20.42
C LYS A 136 -0.72 -9.21 -19.74
N SER A 137 -0.68 -9.27 -18.41
CA SER A 137 0.03 -10.33 -17.68
C SER A 137 -0.57 -10.62 -16.31
N ARG A 138 -1.00 -11.87 -16.07
CA ARG A 138 -1.38 -12.36 -14.74
C ARG A 138 -0.22 -12.27 -13.74
N ALA A 139 1.01 -12.49 -14.21
CA ALA A 139 2.20 -12.39 -13.38
C ALA A 139 2.38 -10.97 -12.82
N SER A 140 2.01 -9.94 -13.57
CA SER A 140 2.01 -8.54 -13.09
C SER A 140 1.11 -8.35 -11.87
N GLY A 141 -0.10 -8.94 -11.89
CA GLY A 141 -1.03 -8.88 -10.76
C GLY A 141 -0.53 -9.63 -9.53
N ILE A 142 0.06 -10.81 -9.73
CA ILE A 142 0.67 -11.61 -8.64
C ILE A 142 1.84 -10.85 -8.00
N VAL A 143 2.74 -10.29 -8.81
CA VAL A 143 3.86 -9.48 -8.31
C VAL A 143 3.35 -8.30 -7.50
N GLY A 144 2.33 -7.59 -7.99
CA GLY A 144 1.69 -6.50 -7.24
C GLY A 144 1.14 -6.98 -5.88
N ALA A 145 0.43 -8.10 -5.85
CA ALA A 145 -0.11 -8.67 -4.61
C ALA A 145 0.99 -9.08 -3.61
N VAL A 146 2.06 -9.73 -4.09
CA VAL A 146 3.21 -10.14 -3.25
C VAL A 146 3.91 -8.92 -2.66
N LEU A 147 4.18 -7.90 -3.46
CA LEU A 147 4.79 -6.65 -2.99
C LEU A 147 3.89 -5.96 -1.96
N PHE A 148 2.57 -5.98 -2.16
CA PHE A 148 1.62 -5.44 -1.20
C PHE A 148 1.65 -6.18 0.14
N ALA A 149 1.62 -7.52 0.10
CA ALA A 149 1.72 -8.35 1.29
C ALA A 149 3.04 -8.10 2.03
N ALA A 150 4.16 -7.99 1.31
CA ALA A 150 5.46 -7.67 1.89
C ALA A 150 5.44 -6.29 2.58
N ALA A 151 4.88 -5.25 1.95
CA ALA A 151 4.77 -3.92 2.54
C ALA A 151 3.91 -3.91 3.82
N VAL A 152 2.83 -4.69 3.86
CA VAL A 152 1.98 -4.86 5.04
C VAL A 152 2.73 -5.57 6.15
N LEU A 153 3.39 -6.71 5.85
CA LEU A 153 4.17 -7.46 6.83
C LEU A 153 5.29 -6.63 7.44
N LEU A 154 6.04 -5.90 6.62
CA LEU A 154 7.05 -4.96 7.12
C LEU A 154 6.43 -3.87 8.00
N GLY A 155 5.24 -3.36 7.62
CA GLY A 155 4.48 -2.42 8.45
C GLY A 155 4.13 -2.98 9.82
N LEU A 156 3.66 -4.23 9.88
CA LEU A 156 3.34 -4.90 11.15
C LEU A 156 4.57 -5.12 12.02
N ILE A 157 5.70 -5.51 11.42
CA ILE A 157 6.98 -5.65 12.13
C ILE A 157 7.41 -4.29 12.70
N LEU A 158 7.37 -3.22 11.91
CA LEU A 158 7.73 -1.86 12.36
C LEU A 158 6.85 -1.36 13.52
N LEU A 159 5.60 -1.84 13.63
CA LEU A 159 4.71 -1.50 14.74
C LEU A 159 5.12 -2.20 16.04
N THR A 160 5.63 -3.43 15.97
CA THR A 160 6.05 -4.19 17.17
C THR A 160 7.45 -3.82 17.64
N MET A 161 8.28 -3.22 16.77
CA MET A 161 9.59 -2.72 17.17
C MET A 161 9.45 -1.61 18.21
N ASN A 162 10.13 -1.80 19.33
CA ASN A 162 10.20 -0.82 20.40
C ASN A 162 11.65 -0.54 20.73
N VAL A 163 11.91 0.65 21.29
CA VAL A 163 13.22 0.93 21.87
C VAL A 163 13.29 0.09 23.14
N SER A 164 14.22 -0.87 23.19
CA SER A 164 14.50 -1.62 24.42
C SER A 164 15.02 -0.63 25.45
N VAL A 165 14.23 -0.37 26.49
CA VAL A 165 14.62 0.41 27.66
C VAL A 165 15.52 -0.44 28.55
#